data_AF-A0A8H5Y6G3-F1
#
_entry.id   AF-A0A8H5Y6G3-F1
#
_cell.length_a   1.000
_cell.length_b   1.000
_cell.length_c   1.000
_cell.angle_alpha   90.00
_cell.angle_beta   90.00
_cell.angle_gamma   90.00
#
_symmetry.space_group_name_H-M   'P 1'
#
loop_
_entity.id
_entity.type
_entity.pdbx_description
1 polymer ?
#
loop_
_entity_poly.entity_id
_entity_poly.type
_entity_poly.pdbx_seq_one_letter_code
_entity_poly.pdbx_strand_id
1 'polypeptide(L)'
;MNRHFNGPTHGLSLDTLNYHGNIHRYNDGGTELWTSIARIIQDELFLQRTLVIWIPKYLGVQKIQHRFYFRVCLHVRSSINYGCRSSARIGLYGLPEVAELSEAFKSCDNSLGSCPICFTDYSITIRWESHQRQGWRIEVVSYQQFGHCRSPYDWKWRVAVEGSTWNEPRCRTQNPGLVRQRWMCPDGRIQPEGKFVGKALREPGSILGSRRCPWGASCERRPECGEHYNANGPSQDDIFRHLVAWSDPAGV
;
A
#
# COMPACT_ATOMS: atom_id res chain seq x y z
N MET A 1 20.81 -1.02 13.33
CA MET A 1 20.96 -0.60 14.75
C MET A 1 22.16 -1.27 15.37
N ASN A 2 23.28 -0.62 15.17
CA ASN A 2 24.52 -0.90 15.82
C ASN A 2 24.46 -0.35 17.24
N ARG A 3 24.47 -1.25 18.23
CA ARG A 3 24.53 -0.95 19.68
C ARG A 3 25.82 -0.22 20.12
N HIS A 4 26.61 0.35 19.21
CA HIS A 4 28.01 0.63 19.48
C HIS A 4 28.52 2.01 19.08
N PHE A 5 27.67 2.96 18.69
CA PHE A 5 28.16 4.33 18.49
C PHE A 5 28.08 5.22 19.74
N ASN A 6 27.10 5.05 20.65
CA ASN A 6 26.94 5.93 21.83
C ASN A 6 26.47 5.24 23.13
N GLY A 7 26.62 3.92 23.26
CA GLY A 7 26.32 3.20 24.51
C GLY A 7 24.85 2.80 24.76
N PRO A 8 24.57 2.15 25.91
CA PRO A 8 23.30 1.43 26.19
C PRO A 8 22.04 2.30 26.32
N THR A 9 22.16 3.63 26.29
CA THR A 9 21.08 4.60 26.56
C THR A 9 20.52 5.32 25.33
N HIS A 10 21.02 5.05 24.11
CA HIS A 10 20.78 5.96 22.96
C HIS A 10 20.28 5.34 21.64
N GLY A 11 19.45 4.30 21.71
CA GLY A 11 18.64 3.84 20.56
C GLY A 11 17.42 3.05 21.03
N LEU A 12 16.29 3.16 20.32
CA LEU A 12 15.10 2.34 20.60
C LEU A 12 15.47 0.86 20.49
N SER A 13 15.18 0.04 21.52
CA SER A 13 15.40 -1.40 21.40
C SER A 13 14.56 -1.95 20.24
N LEU A 14 15.09 -2.91 19.47
CA LEU A 14 14.28 -3.63 18.48
C LEU A 14 13.02 -4.23 19.10
N ASP A 15 13.08 -4.61 20.37
CA ASP A 15 11.94 -5.14 21.12
C ASP A 15 10.79 -4.13 21.24
N THR A 16 11.09 -2.83 21.17
CA THR A 16 10.03 -1.79 21.15
C THR A 16 9.30 -1.72 19.80
N LEU A 17 9.90 -2.26 18.74
CA LEU A 17 9.32 -2.34 17.39
C LEU A 17 8.69 -3.72 17.12
N ASN A 18 9.04 -4.71 17.91
CA ASN A 18 8.37 -6.01 17.91
C ASN A 18 7.00 -5.85 18.56
N TYR A 19 5.97 -6.27 17.86
CA TYR A 19 4.60 -6.17 18.35
C TYR A 19 3.92 -7.51 18.16
N HIS A 20 3.36 -8.03 19.24
CA HIS A 20 2.45 -9.17 19.21
C HIS A 20 1.10 -8.67 19.70
N GLY A 21 0.26 -8.25 18.75
CA GLY A 21 -1.05 -7.73 19.07
C GLY A 21 -2.00 -8.79 19.58
N ASN A 22 -3.03 -8.34 20.29
CA ASN A 22 -4.16 -9.18 20.61
C ASN A 22 -5.05 -9.35 19.38
N ILE A 23 -5.75 -10.48 19.30
CA ILE A 23 -6.79 -10.66 18.29
C ILE A 23 -7.94 -9.70 18.61
N HIS A 24 -8.13 -8.70 17.78
CA HIS A 24 -9.28 -7.83 17.83
C HIS A 24 -10.50 -8.58 17.29
N ARG A 25 -11.58 -8.63 18.05
CA ARG A 25 -12.83 -9.30 17.67
C ARG A 25 -13.92 -8.26 17.50
N TYR A 26 -14.55 -8.25 16.34
CA TYR A 26 -15.66 -7.35 16.06
C TYR A 26 -16.99 -7.99 16.47
N ASN A 27 -18.00 -7.16 16.75
CA ASN A 27 -19.34 -7.59 17.18
C ASN A 27 -20.07 -8.48 16.16
N ASP A 28 -19.65 -8.46 14.91
CA ASP A 28 -20.24 -9.26 13.83
C ASP A 28 -19.47 -10.56 13.57
N GLY A 29 -18.57 -10.95 14.47
CA GLY A 29 -17.81 -12.20 14.45
C GLY A 29 -16.44 -12.11 13.77
N GLY A 30 -16.17 -11.10 12.94
CA GLY A 30 -14.86 -10.97 12.28
C GLY A 30 -13.71 -10.74 13.26
N THR A 31 -12.49 -11.02 12.79
CA THR A 31 -11.29 -10.80 13.61
C THR A 31 -10.16 -10.15 12.83
N GLU A 32 -9.35 -9.37 13.52
CA GLU A 32 -8.13 -8.76 13.00
C GLU A 32 -6.97 -9.02 13.97
N LEU A 33 -5.79 -9.34 13.44
CA LEU A 33 -4.56 -9.51 14.22
C LEU A 33 -3.41 -8.82 13.50
N TRP A 34 -2.67 -8.00 14.24
CA TRP A 34 -1.42 -7.39 13.80
C TRP A 34 -0.24 -7.94 14.58
N THR A 35 0.83 -8.26 13.87
CA THR A 35 2.14 -8.53 14.46
C THR A 35 3.22 -7.78 13.70
N SER A 36 4.34 -7.48 14.36
CA SER A 36 5.53 -6.95 13.71
C SER A 36 6.80 -7.51 14.31
N ILE A 37 7.80 -7.66 13.46
CA ILE A 37 9.14 -8.13 13.81
C ILE A 37 10.13 -7.16 13.17
N ALA A 38 11.06 -6.64 13.97
CA ALA A 38 12.13 -5.77 13.51
C ALA A 38 13.46 -6.52 13.44
N ARG A 39 14.27 -6.20 12.42
CA ARG A 39 15.62 -6.75 12.24
C ARG A 39 16.57 -5.69 11.72
N ILE A 40 17.85 -5.89 11.98
CA ILE A 40 18.92 -5.11 11.37
C ILE A 40 19.64 -5.96 10.34
N ILE A 41 19.72 -5.44 9.11
CA ILE A 41 20.38 -6.12 7.99
C ILE A 41 21.30 -5.11 7.35
N GLN A 42 22.61 -5.39 7.34
CA GLN A 42 23.65 -4.49 6.81
C GLN A 42 23.48 -3.06 7.34
N ASP A 43 23.45 -2.90 8.67
CA ASP A 43 23.27 -1.65 9.40
C ASP A 43 21.93 -0.90 9.22
N GLU A 44 21.05 -1.36 8.34
CA GLU A 44 19.75 -0.76 8.11
C GLU A 44 18.64 -1.43 8.92
N LEU A 45 17.63 -0.65 9.32
CA LEU A 45 16.42 -1.13 9.98
C LEU A 45 15.44 -1.68 8.96
N PHE A 46 14.99 -2.90 9.23
CA PHE A 46 13.89 -3.53 8.53
C PHE A 46 12.76 -3.88 9.51
N LEU A 47 11.54 -3.81 9.02
CA LEU A 47 10.33 -4.20 9.76
C LEU A 47 9.48 -5.10 8.87
N GLN A 48 9.17 -6.28 9.36
CA GLN A 48 8.09 -7.11 8.82
C GLN A 48 6.83 -6.85 9.64
N ARG A 49 5.69 -6.62 8.98
CA ARG A 49 4.39 -6.57 9.63
C ARG A 49 3.47 -7.60 9.02
N THR A 50 2.76 -8.36 9.84
CA THR A 50 1.76 -9.32 9.39
C THR A 50 0.39 -8.90 9.91
N LEU A 51 -0.54 -8.74 8.98
CA LEU A 51 -1.96 -8.53 9.22
C LEU A 51 -2.71 -9.79 8.82
N VAL A 52 -3.51 -10.32 9.75
CA VAL A 52 -4.44 -11.42 9.47
C VAL A 52 -5.85 -10.94 9.77
N ILE A 53 -6.72 -10.98 8.75
CA ILE A 53 -8.12 -10.63 8.84
C ILE A 53 -8.95 -11.89 8.57
N TRP A 54 -9.95 -12.15 9.41
CA TRP A 54 -10.98 -13.16 9.16
C TRP A 54 -12.35 -12.52 9.04
N ILE A 55 -13.09 -12.89 8.01
CA ILE A 55 -14.38 -12.32 7.64
C ILE A 55 -15.40 -13.44 7.48
N PRO A 56 -16.44 -13.48 8.33
CA PRO A 56 -17.51 -14.46 8.19
C PRO A 56 -18.25 -14.37 6.85
N LYS A 57 -18.68 -15.52 6.32
CA LYS A 57 -19.49 -15.66 5.09
C LYS A 57 -20.72 -14.76 5.04
N TYR A 58 -21.40 -14.59 6.17
CA TYR A 58 -22.69 -13.89 6.24
C TYR A 58 -22.55 -12.37 6.20
N LEU A 59 -21.34 -11.83 6.17
CA LEU A 59 -21.13 -10.39 6.04
C LEU A 59 -21.32 -9.96 4.58
N GLY A 60 -22.24 -9.03 4.36
CA GLY A 60 -22.43 -8.41 3.05
C GLY A 60 -21.24 -7.56 2.61
N VAL A 61 -21.09 -7.38 1.30
CA VAL A 61 -20.00 -6.67 0.62
C VAL A 61 -19.74 -5.27 1.17
N GLN A 62 -20.78 -4.56 1.64
CA GLN A 62 -20.64 -3.23 2.24
C GLN A 62 -19.93 -3.24 3.61
N LYS A 63 -20.25 -4.21 4.49
CA LYS A 63 -19.59 -4.36 5.79
C LYS A 63 -18.17 -4.88 5.64
N ILE A 64 -17.96 -5.69 4.61
CA ILE A 64 -16.66 -6.11 4.12
C ILE A 64 -15.83 -4.87 3.82
N GLN A 65 -16.25 -3.97 2.92
CA GLN A 65 -15.47 -2.79 2.50
C GLN A 65 -14.95 -1.91 3.66
N HIS A 66 -15.75 -1.68 4.71
CA HIS A 66 -15.31 -0.93 5.89
C HIS A 66 -14.17 -1.61 6.67
N ARG A 67 -14.11 -2.95 6.66
CA ARG A 67 -13.02 -3.73 7.26
C ARG A 67 -11.77 -3.77 6.39
N PHE A 68 -11.95 -3.55 5.09
CA PHE A 68 -10.86 -3.40 4.12
C PHE A 68 -10.27 -2.00 4.12
N TYR A 69 -10.19 -1.34 5.26
CA TYR A 69 -9.38 -0.14 5.40
C TYR A 69 -8.12 -0.45 6.21
N PHE A 70 -7.16 -1.10 5.57
CA PHE A 70 -5.83 -1.27 6.09
C PHE A 70 -4.78 -0.71 5.13
N ARG A 71 -3.61 -0.42 5.67
CA ARG A 71 -2.48 0.16 4.94
C ARG A 71 -1.31 -0.80 4.98
N VAL A 72 -0.75 -1.10 3.81
CA VAL A 72 0.55 -1.77 3.70
C VAL A 72 1.66 -0.76 4.02
N CYS A 73 1.51 0.47 3.50
CA CYS A 73 2.28 1.65 3.87
C CYS A 73 1.43 2.91 3.65
N LEU A 74 1.99 4.11 3.84
CA LEU A 74 1.24 5.36 3.59
C LEU A 74 0.79 5.54 2.13
N HIS A 75 1.44 4.84 1.20
CA HIS A 75 1.16 4.93 -0.24
C HIS A 75 0.26 3.80 -0.75
N VAL A 76 0.22 2.64 -0.09
CA VAL A 76 -0.48 1.45 -0.58
C VAL A 76 -1.51 1.00 0.45
N ARG A 77 -2.78 0.94 0.05
CA ARG A 77 -3.93 0.63 0.91
C ARG A 77 -4.91 -0.31 0.23
N SER A 78 -5.68 -1.04 1.03
CA SER A 78 -6.64 -2.05 0.56
C SER A 78 -7.87 -1.48 -0.14
N SER A 79 -8.32 -0.28 0.23
CA SER A 79 -9.40 0.42 -0.47
C SER A 79 -9.05 1.89 -0.66
N ILE A 80 -9.33 2.39 -1.85
CA ILE A 80 -9.10 3.78 -2.23
C ILE A 80 -10.40 4.62 -2.19
N ASN A 81 -11.55 3.97 -2.03
CA ASN A 81 -12.88 4.59 -2.14
C ASN A 81 -13.33 5.35 -0.86
N TYR A 82 -12.61 5.20 0.25
CA TYR A 82 -12.91 5.95 1.47
C TYR A 82 -12.28 7.33 1.45
N GLY A 83 -12.99 8.29 0.86
CA GLY A 83 -13.17 9.68 1.30
C GLY A 83 -11.95 10.52 1.72
N CYS A 84 -10.72 10.10 1.45
CA CYS A 84 -9.53 10.78 1.96
C CYS A 84 -9.12 11.96 1.08
N ARG A 85 -10.04 12.94 0.95
CA ARG A 85 -9.86 14.22 0.24
C ARG A 85 -8.72 15.10 0.80
N SER A 86 -8.12 14.71 1.93
CA SER A 86 -7.05 15.47 2.59
C SER A 86 -5.63 15.07 2.19
N SER A 87 -5.47 14.08 1.30
CA SER A 87 -4.17 13.49 0.98
C SER A 87 -3.75 13.63 -0.49
N ALA A 88 -4.23 14.68 -1.17
CA ALA A 88 -3.88 15.07 -2.56
C ALA A 88 -2.38 15.08 -2.91
N ARG A 89 -1.49 15.05 -1.90
CA ARG A 89 -0.03 15.12 -2.05
C ARG A 89 0.67 13.76 -2.14
N ILE A 90 -0.01 12.67 -1.76
CA ILE A 90 0.59 11.34 -1.65
C ILE A 90 0.05 10.49 -2.80
N GLY A 91 0.93 9.86 -3.59
CA GLY A 91 0.48 8.87 -4.57
C GLY A 91 -0.15 7.69 -3.84
N LEU A 92 -1.48 7.59 -3.92
CA LEU A 92 -2.27 6.54 -3.26
C LEU A 92 -2.58 5.44 -4.25
N TYR A 93 -2.07 4.26 -3.95
CA TYR A 93 -2.24 3.04 -4.71
C TYR A 93 -3.18 2.09 -3.97
N GLY A 94 -4.08 1.46 -4.71
CA GLY A 94 -4.88 0.35 -4.22
C GLY A 94 -4.09 -0.95 -4.26
N LEU A 95 -4.46 -1.89 -3.40
CA LEU A 95 -4.09 -3.28 -3.57
C LEU A 95 -4.90 -3.88 -4.73
N PRO A 96 -4.26 -4.31 -5.83
CA PRO A 96 -4.98 -4.87 -6.96
C PRO A 96 -5.77 -6.13 -6.58
N GLU A 97 -5.28 -6.91 -5.63
CA GLU A 97 -5.94 -8.14 -5.14
C GLU A 97 -7.24 -7.87 -4.38
N VAL A 98 -7.45 -6.61 -3.96
CA VAL A 98 -8.63 -6.16 -3.18
C VAL A 98 -9.43 -5.11 -3.96
N ALA A 99 -9.03 -4.73 -5.18
CA ALA A 99 -9.66 -3.64 -5.93
C ALA A 99 -11.03 -4.02 -6.54
N GLU A 100 -11.25 -5.30 -6.84
CA GLU A 100 -12.45 -5.80 -7.53
C GLU A 100 -13.48 -6.39 -6.56
N LEU A 101 -13.87 -5.64 -5.52
CA LEU A 101 -14.91 -6.06 -4.57
C LEU A 101 -16.34 -5.85 -5.12
N SER A 102 -16.60 -6.21 -6.37
CA SER A 102 -17.95 -6.09 -6.95
C SER A 102 -18.90 -7.15 -6.40
N GLU A 103 -18.45 -8.40 -6.21
CA GLU A 103 -19.34 -9.51 -5.82
C GLU A 103 -18.71 -10.54 -4.85
N ALA A 104 -17.44 -10.89 -5.01
CA ALA A 104 -16.74 -11.82 -4.13
C ALA A 104 -15.21 -11.62 -4.20
N PHE A 105 -14.47 -12.05 -3.18
CA PHE A 105 -13.01 -12.07 -3.27
C PHE A 105 -12.55 -13.07 -4.32
N LYS A 106 -11.55 -12.67 -5.10
CA LYS A 106 -10.75 -13.62 -5.83
C LYS A 106 -9.72 -14.23 -4.88
N SER A 107 -9.69 -15.55 -4.78
CA SER A 107 -8.63 -16.21 -4.03
C SER A 107 -7.29 -15.95 -4.72
N CYS A 108 -6.28 -15.65 -3.93
CA CYS A 108 -4.90 -15.52 -4.39
C CYS A 108 -3.97 -16.14 -3.36
N ASP A 109 -2.89 -16.74 -3.84
CA ASP A 109 -1.88 -17.35 -2.99
C ASP A 109 -0.56 -16.61 -3.16
N ASN A 110 -0.07 -16.02 -2.06
CA ASN A 110 1.20 -15.32 -2.00
C ASN A 110 1.45 -14.34 -3.15
N SER A 111 0.44 -13.54 -3.53
CA SER A 111 0.60 -12.48 -4.54
C SER A 111 1.60 -11.44 -4.04
N LEU A 112 2.60 -11.12 -4.86
CA LEU A 112 3.70 -10.26 -4.49
C LEU A 112 3.57 -8.87 -5.12
N GLY A 113 3.66 -7.84 -4.29
CA GLY A 113 3.62 -6.45 -4.75
C GLY A 113 4.63 -5.55 -4.05
N SER A 114 4.88 -4.41 -4.68
CA SER A 114 5.84 -3.41 -4.20
C SER A 114 5.25 -2.01 -4.30
N CYS A 115 5.50 -1.19 -3.29
CA CYS A 115 5.22 0.24 -3.37
C CYS A 115 6.19 0.92 -4.35
N PRO A 116 5.72 1.73 -5.31
CA PRO A 116 6.61 2.47 -6.21
C PRO A 116 7.26 3.69 -5.54
N ILE A 117 6.74 4.15 -4.40
CA ILE A 117 7.22 5.36 -3.72
C ILE A 117 8.20 5.02 -2.61
N CYS A 118 7.78 4.21 -1.61
CA CYS A 118 8.63 3.86 -0.46
C CYS A 118 9.21 2.45 -0.56
N PHE A 119 10.19 2.17 0.32
CA PHE A 119 10.85 0.89 0.50
C PHE A 119 9.95 -0.10 1.23
N THR A 120 8.83 -0.44 0.60
CA THR A 120 7.88 -1.44 1.10
C THR A 120 7.55 -2.45 0.01
N ASP A 121 7.80 -3.71 0.32
CA ASP A 121 7.27 -4.87 -0.40
C ASP A 121 6.18 -5.53 0.42
N TYR A 122 5.32 -6.31 -0.22
CA TYR A 122 4.33 -7.12 0.47
C TYR A 122 4.05 -8.43 -0.25
N SER A 123 3.53 -9.38 0.50
CA SER A 123 2.85 -10.56 0.00
C SER A 123 1.43 -10.59 0.56
N ILE A 124 0.44 -10.93 -0.26
CA ILE A 124 -0.95 -11.09 0.16
C ILE A 124 -1.48 -12.46 -0.25
N THR A 125 -2.18 -13.09 0.68
CA THR A 125 -2.90 -14.35 0.48
C THR A 125 -4.36 -14.13 0.86
N ILE A 126 -5.26 -14.48 -0.04
CA ILE A 126 -6.71 -14.40 0.16
C ILE A 126 -7.27 -15.79 -0.10
N ARG A 127 -7.90 -16.39 0.91
CA ARG A 127 -8.44 -17.75 0.81
C ARG A 127 -9.79 -17.88 1.46
N TRP A 128 -10.62 -18.74 0.89
CA TRP A 128 -11.85 -19.20 1.51
C TRP A 128 -11.56 -20.34 2.49
N GLU A 129 -12.03 -20.22 3.73
CA GLU A 129 -11.94 -21.30 4.72
C GLU A 129 -13.31 -21.96 4.90
N SER A 130 -13.41 -23.27 4.63
CA SER A 130 -14.67 -24.03 4.65
C SER A 130 -14.83 -24.94 5.88
N HIS A 131 -13.74 -25.32 6.55
CA HIS A 131 -13.72 -26.47 7.48
C HIS A 131 -14.14 -26.17 8.92
N GLN A 132 -13.91 -24.96 9.44
CA GLN A 132 -14.22 -24.63 10.85
C GLN A 132 -15.08 -23.37 10.99
N ARG A 133 -14.84 -22.37 10.14
CA ARG A 133 -15.62 -21.12 10.10
C ARG A 133 -15.71 -20.65 8.66
N GLN A 134 -16.88 -20.80 8.05
CA GLN A 134 -17.09 -20.37 6.66
C GLN A 134 -16.83 -18.87 6.52
N GLY A 135 -15.82 -18.50 5.75
CA GLY A 135 -15.43 -17.11 5.61
C GLY A 135 -14.14 -16.91 4.81
N TRP A 136 -13.81 -15.65 4.60
CA TRP A 136 -12.57 -15.23 3.97
C TRP A 136 -11.48 -15.02 5.01
N ARG A 137 -10.30 -15.59 4.78
CA ARG A 137 -9.08 -15.25 5.50
C ARG A 137 -8.14 -14.51 4.57
N ILE A 138 -7.63 -13.39 5.07
CA ILE A 138 -6.76 -12.50 4.32
C ILE A 138 -5.53 -12.25 5.15
N GLU A 139 -4.39 -12.58 4.59
CA GLU A 139 -3.09 -12.46 5.23
C GLU A 139 -2.21 -11.56 4.38
N VAL A 140 -1.77 -10.46 4.97
CA VAL A 140 -0.90 -9.47 4.33
C VAL A 140 0.36 -9.38 5.14
N VAL A 141 1.49 -9.70 4.52
CA VAL A 141 2.82 -9.53 5.12
C VAL A 141 3.51 -8.42 4.38
N SER A 142 3.85 -7.33 5.07
CA SER A 142 4.64 -6.23 4.52
C SER A 142 6.07 -6.26 5.05
N TYR A 143 7.01 -5.89 4.20
CA TYR A 143 8.44 -5.80 4.47
C TYR A 143 8.88 -4.37 4.19
N GLN A 144 9.36 -3.67 5.20
CA GLN A 144 9.70 -2.26 5.12
C GLN A 144 11.17 -2.05 5.46
N GLN A 145 11.85 -1.21 4.69
CA GLN A 145 13.22 -0.78 4.96
C GLN A 145 13.22 0.71 5.28
N PHE A 146 13.80 1.07 6.42
CA PHE A 146 13.78 2.44 6.94
C PHE A 146 15.14 3.14 6.87
N GLY A 147 16.12 2.50 6.20
CA GLY A 147 17.49 3.01 6.13
C GLY A 147 18.22 2.82 7.45
N HIS A 148 19.16 3.70 7.76
CA HIS A 148 20.05 3.54 8.90
C HIS A 148 19.38 3.96 10.22
N CYS A 149 18.29 4.72 10.14
CA CYS A 149 17.57 5.30 11.29
C CYS A 149 18.48 6.07 12.26
N ARG A 150 19.58 6.64 11.76
CA ARG A 150 20.54 7.45 12.54
C ARG A 150 20.21 8.93 12.53
N SER A 151 19.29 9.34 11.65
CA SER A 151 18.88 10.72 11.47
C SER A 151 17.42 10.77 11.05
N PRO A 152 16.61 11.71 11.58
CA PRO A 152 15.27 11.96 11.05
C PRO A 152 15.32 12.44 9.59
N TYR A 153 16.48 12.87 9.10
CA TYR A 153 16.73 13.25 7.71
C TYR A 153 17.08 12.08 6.79
N ASP A 154 17.16 10.83 7.30
CA ASP A 154 17.30 9.65 6.43
C ASP A 154 16.12 9.62 5.45
N TRP A 155 16.42 9.75 4.17
CA TRP A 155 15.39 9.91 3.14
C TRP A 155 14.51 8.67 3.02
N LYS A 156 15.02 7.45 3.32
CA LYS A 156 14.20 6.23 3.29
C LYS A 156 13.15 6.26 4.40
N TRP A 157 13.55 6.72 5.59
CA TRP A 157 12.64 6.98 6.71
C TRP A 157 11.61 8.04 6.33
N ARG A 158 12.07 9.21 5.83
CA ARG A 158 11.18 10.32 5.46
C ARG A 158 10.17 9.93 4.40
N VAL A 159 10.56 9.18 3.38
CA VAL A 159 9.62 8.67 2.37
C VAL A 159 8.61 7.71 2.99
N ALA A 160 8.96 6.94 4.01
CA ALA A 160 8.04 6.02 4.66
C ALA A 160 7.03 6.70 5.62
N VAL A 161 7.39 7.83 6.24
CA VAL A 161 6.60 8.47 7.31
C VAL A 161 6.07 9.86 6.97
N GLU A 162 6.77 10.62 6.14
CA GLU A 162 6.31 11.91 5.66
C GLU A 162 5.61 11.69 4.31
N GLY A 163 4.47 12.35 4.08
CA GLY A 163 3.81 12.40 2.77
C GLY A 163 4.60 13.20 1.72
N SER A 164 5.92 13.16 1.82
CA SER A 164 6.87 14.06 1.17
C SER A 164 7.36 13.44 -0.13
N THR A 165 6.98 14.06 -1.26
CA THR A 165 7.40 13.68 -2.62
C THR A 165 8.70 14.35 -3.05
N TRP A 166 9.41 15.01 -2.12
CA TRP A 166 10.65 15.71 -2.40
C TRP A 166 11.85 14.77 -2.63
N ASN A 167 11.74 13.51 -2.21
CA ASN A 167 12.78 12.51 -2.40
C ASN A 167 12.52 11.64 -3.62
N GLU A 168 13.58 11.05 -4.17
CA GLU A 168 13.48 10.17 -5.33
C GLU A 168 12.62 8.92 -5.00
N PRO A 169 11.57 8.63 -5.78
CA PRO A 169 10.71 7.48 -5.53
C PRO A 169 11.50 6.19 -5.70
N ARG A 170 11.18 5.18 -4.89
CA ARG A 170 11.83 3.86 -4.93
C ARG A 170 11.89 3.28 -6.35
N CYS A 171 10.82 3.40 -7.15
CA CYS A 171 10.75 2.77 -8.46
C CYS A 171 11.83 3.24 -9.46
N ARG A 172 12.54 4.33 -9.16
CA ARG A 172 13.69 4.81 -9.94
C ARG A 172 15.04 4.30 -9.42
N THR A 173 15.09 3.86 -8.18
CA THR A 173 16.34 3.49 -7.48
C THR A 173 16.44 2.00 -7.20
N GLN A 174 15.34 1.25 -7.17
CA GLN A 174 15.32 -0.17 -6.83
C GLN A 174 14.26 -0.96 -7.59
N ASN A 175 14.54 -2.24 -7.79
CA ASN A 175 13.59 -3.20 -8.33
C ASN A 175 12.48 -3.55 -7.30
N PRO A 176 11.29 -3.94 -7.77
CA PRO A 176 10.26 -4.51 -6.90
C PRO A 176 10.79 -5.80 -6.26
N GLY A 177 10.32 -6.12 -5.05
CA GLY A 177 10.71 -7.34 -4.32
C GLY A 177 12.04 -7.28 -3.56
N LEU A 178 12.88 -6.27 -3.78
CA LEU A 178 14.22 -6.19 -3.19
C LEU A 178 14.22 -6.12 -1.66
N VAL A 179 13.27 -5.42 -1.05
CA VAL A 179 13.17 -5.29 0.42
C VAL A 179 12.80 -6.64 1.04
N ARG A 180 11.82 -7.34 0.44
CA ARG A 180 11.44 -8.71 0.84
C ARG A 180 12.60 -9.69 0.63
N GLN A 181 13.30 -9.60 -0.50
CA GLN A 181 14.44 -10.46 -0.81
C GLN A 181 15.56 -10.32 0.21
N ARG A 182 15.94 -9.08 0.57
CA ARG A 182 16.93 -8.83 1.64
C ARG A 182 16.45 -9.32 3.00
N TRP A 183 15.16 -9.22 3.30
CA TRP A 183 14.59 -9.74 4.55
C TRP A 183 14.69 -11.27 4.64
N MET A 184 14.31 -11.98 3.58
CA MET A 184 14.27 -13.44 3.54
C MET A 184 15.66 -14.07 3.37
N CYS A 185 16.52 -13.41 2.60
CA CYS A 185 17.82 -13.91 2.16
C CYS A 185 18.86 -12.78 2.21
N PRO A 186 19.35 -12.41 3.42
CA PRO A 186 20.27 -11.27 3.59
C PRO A 186 21.59 -11.36 2.79
N ASP A 187 21.99 -12.58 2.42
CA ASP A 187 23.17 -12.89 1.61
C ASP A 187 22.91 -12.78 0.09
N GLY A 188 21.67 -12.47 -0.32
CA GLY A 188 21.33 -12.11 -1.69
C GLY A 188 21.23 -13.26 -2.67
N ARG A 189 21.12 -14.51 -2.20
CA ARG A 189 21.11 -15.70 -3.08
C ARG A 189 19.82 -15.89 -3.89
N ILE A 190 18.74 -15.23 -3.49
CA ILE A 190 17.43 -15.28 -4.17
C ILE A 190 17.25 -14.02 -5.00
N GLN A 191 16.68 -14.12 -6.20
CA GLN A 191 16.36 -12.94 -7.01
C GLN A 191 15.14 -12.19 -6.45
N PRO A 192 15.09 -10.85 -6.56
CA PRO A 192 13.92 -10.10 -6.12
C PRO A 192 12.72 -10.40 -7.04
N GLU A 193 11.59 -10.75 -6.42
CA GLU A 193 10.33 -11.09 -7.11
C GLU A 193 9.21 -10.13 -6.72
N GLY A 194 8.32 -9.84 -7.67
CA GLY A 194 7.13 -9.02 -7.46
C GLY A 194 6.96 -7.96 -8.54
N LYS A 195 5.90 -7.17 -8.42
CA LYS A 195 5.60 -6.06 -9.34
C LYS A 195 5.28 -4.80 -8.55
N PHE A 196 5.58 -3.64 -9.11
CA PHE A 196 5.05 -2.40 -8.54
C PHE A 196 3.52 -2.38 -8.65
N VAL A 197 2.84 -1.85 -7.64
CA VAL A 197 1.39 -1.65 -7.71
C VAL A 197 1.03 -0.63 -8.80
N GLY A 198 0.10 -1.00 -9.68
CA GLY A 198 -0.31 -0.23 -10.84
C GLY A 198 -1.80 0.13 -10.78
N LYS A 199 -2.06 1.43 -10.57
CA LYS A 199 -3.30 2.24 -10.60
C LYS A 199 -3.25 3.23 -9.43
N ALA A 200 -2.70 4.42 -9.69
CA ALA A 200 -2.76 5.54 -8.76
C ALA A 200 -4.10 6.26 -8.96
N LEU A 201 -4.82 6.58 -7.90
CA LEU A 201 -5.94 7.52 -8.01
C LEU A 201 -5.38 8.93 -8.13
N ARG A 202 -5.69 9.61 -9.24
CA ARG A 202 -5.40 11.04 -9.41
C ARG A 202 -6.53 11.82 -8.73
N GLU A 203 -6.19 12.59 -7.69
CA GLU A 203 -7.04 13.71 -7.30
C GLU A 203 -6.78 14.87 -8.28
N PRO A 204 -7.82 15.60 -8.75
CA PRO A 204 -7.64 16.83 -9.51
C PRO A 204 -6.71 17.79 -8.75
N GLY A 205 -5.62 18.23 -9.40
CA GLY A 205 -4.56 19.04 -8.76
C GLY A 205 -3.38 18.25 -8.16
N SER A 206 -3.39 16.92 -8.27
CA SER A 206 -2.24 16.09 -7.90
C SER A 206 -1.04 16.36 -8.83
N ILE A 207 0.14 16.58 -8.25
CA ILE A 207 1.41 16.93 -8.93
C ILE A 207 1.94 15.77 -9.82
N LEU A 208 1.25 14.62 -9.83
CA LEU A 208 1.55 13.43 -10.63
C LEU A 208 1.36 13.62 -12.16
N GLY A 209 1.13 14.85 -12.62
CA GLY A 209 0.72 15.17 -13.99
C GLY A 209 1.72 15.88 -14.91
N SER A 210 2.90 16.38 -14.48
CA SER A 210 3.73 17.16 -15.43
C SER A 210 5.23 16.87 -15.46
N ARG A 211 5.91 16.57 -14.34
CA ARG A 211 7.34 16.14 -14.34
C ARG A 211 7.70 15.21 -13.16
N ARG A 212 6.72 14.86 -12.34
CA ARG A 212 6.88 14.11 -11.07
C ARG A 212 6.03 12.84 -11.03
N CYS A 213 5.83 12.23 -12.20
CA CYS A 213 5.44 10.82 -12.25
C CYS A 213 6.51 10.02 -11.49
N PRO A 214 6.17 9.07 -10.60
CA PRO A 214 7.17 8.24 -9.93
C PRO A 214 8.10 7.58 -10.93
N TRP A 215 7.58 7.26 -12.12
CA TRP A 215 8.32 6.66 -13.23
C TRP A 215 9.08 7.65 -14.12
N GLY A 216 9.00 8.97 -13.88
CA GLY A 216 9.81 9.99 -14.58
C GLY A 216 9.46 10.16 -16.07
N ALA A 217 10.40 10.67 -16.86
CA ALA A 217 10.23 10.89 -18.31
C ALA A 217 10.16 9.58 -19.12
N SER A 218 10.54 8.44 -18.54
CA SER A 218 10.37 7.10 -19.14
C SER A 218 8.94 6.54 -19.03
N CYS A 219 8.04 7.31 -18.42
CA CYS A 219 6.63 6.97 -18.23
C CYS A 219 5.86 6.74 -19.55
N GLU A 220 6.26 7.37 -20.67
CA GLU A 220 5.57 7.17 -21.96
C GLU A 220 5.87 5.81 -22.60
N ARG A 221 6.86 5.05 -22.12
CA ARG A 221 7.37 3.84 -22.80
C ARG A 221 7.15 2.53 -22.06
N ARG A 222 6.51 2.53 -20.87
CA ARG A 222 6.26 1.30 -20.10
C ARG A 222 4.78 0.91 -20.11
N PRO A 223 4.43 -0.38 -20.33
CA PRO A 223 3.04 -0.86 -20.30
C PRO A 223 2.32 -0.53 -18.99
N GLU A 224 3.04 -0.62 -17.86
CA GLU A 224 2.51 -0.31 -16.53
C GLU A 224 2.06 1.17 -16.41
N CYS A 225 2.60 2.04 -17.26
CA CYS A 225 2.22 3.44 -17.36
C CYS A 225 1.03 3.68 -18.31
N GLY A 226 0.79 2.83 -19.31
CA GLY A 226 -0.42 2.92 -20.13
C GLY A 226 -1.70 2.76 -19.27
N GLU A 227 -1.66 1.85 -18.30
CA GLU A 227 -2.74 1.67 -17.32
C GLU A 227 -2.92 2.87 -16.37
N HIS A 228 -1.87 3.68 -16.14
CA HIS A 228 -1.95 4.92 -15.37
C HIS A 228 -2.71 6.04 -16.10
N TYR A 229 -2.68 6.08 -17.43
CA TYR A 229 -3.35 7.12 -18.23
C TYR A 229 -4.74 6.70 -18.71
N ASN A 230 -5.00 5.41 -18.90
CA ASN A 230 -6.31 4.91 -19.36
C ASN A 230 -7.40 4.88 -18.27
N ALA A 231 -7.10 5.34 -17.05
CA ALA A 231 -8.09 5.49 -15.97
C ALA A 231 -8.96 6.76 -16.09
N ASN A 232 -8.92 7.46 -17.22
CA ASN A 232 -9.95 8.41 -17.59
C ASN A 232 -11.25 7.63 -17.87
N GLY A 233 -12.11 7.51 -16.85
CA GLY A 233 -13.55 7.56 -17.11
C GLY A 233 -13.90 8.87 -17.84
N PRO A 234 -15.09 8.97 -18.46
CA PRO A 234 -15.45 10.07 -19.35
C PRO A 234 -15.08 11.41 -18.71
N SER A 235 -14.38 12.25 -19.49
CA SER A 235 -13.85 13.51 -18.98
C SER A 235 -15.01 14.35 -18.41
N GLN A 236 -14.70 15.19 -17.42
CA GLN A 236 -15.65 16.18 -16.90
C GLN A 236 -16.22 17.11 -17.98
N ASP A 237 -15.67 17.12 -19.20
CA ASP A 237 -16.23 17.87 -20.33
C ASP A 237 -17.51 17.22 -20.91
N ASP A 238 -17.74 15.92 -20.73
CA ASP A 238 -18.98 15.26 -21.14
C ASP A 238 -20.15 15.53 -20.17
N ILE A 239 -19.85 15.87 -18.91
CA ILE A 239 -20.87 16.23 -17.91
C ILE A 239 -21.40 17.64 -18.17
N PHE A 240 -20.57 18.55 -18.69
CA PHE A 240 -21.01 19.91 -19.02
C PHE A 240 -21.78 20.01 -20.35
N ARG A 241 -21.64 19.06 -21.28
CA ARG A 241 -22.46 19.03 -22.51
C ARG A 241 -23.90 18.56 -22.28
N HIS A 242 -24.15 17.79 -21.23
CA HIS A 242 -25.51 17.31 -20.91
C HIS A 242 -26.31 18.24 -19.99
N LEU A 243 -25.68 19.27 -19.41
CA LEU A 243 -26.34 20.22 -18.49
C LEU A 243 -26.69 21.59 -19.11
N VAL A 244 -26.36 21.83 -20.39
CA VAL A 244 -26.65 23.09 -21.09
C VAL A 244 -27.83 22.97 -22.08
N ALA A 245 -28.49 21.82 -22.16
CA ALA A 245 -29.63 21.63 -23.06
C ALA A 245 -31.01 21.88 -22.42
N TRP A 246 -31.09 22.25 -21.13
CA TRP A 246 -32.36 22.41 -20.40
C TRP A 246 -32.39 23.72 -19.63
N SER A 247 -32.46 24.84 -20.34
CA SER A 247 -32.84 26.15 -19.79
C SER A 247 -33.29 27.07 -20.93
N ASP A 248 -34.48 26.81 -21.47
CA ASP A 248 -35.29 27.84 -22.14
C ASP A 248 -36.17 28.51 -21.07
N PRO A 249 -36.13 29.83 -20.91
CA PRO A 249 -37.19 30.56 -20.22
C PRO A 249 -37.79 31.61 -21.15
N ALA A 250 -39.04 31.44 -21.58
CA ALA A 250 -39.99 32.54 -21.79
C ALA A 250 -41.38 32.00 -22.14
N GLY A 251 -42.35 32.24 -21.26
CA GLY A 251 -43.75 31.97 -21.53
C GLY A 251 -44.63 32.15 -20.30
N VAL A 252 -44.65 33.36 -19.72
CA VAL A 252 -45.82 34.23 -19.40
C VAL A 252 -45.26 35.59 -18.99
#